data_AF-A0A1E3Y9T6-F1
#
_entry.id   AF-A0A1E3Y9T6-F1
#
_cell.length_a   1.000
_cell.length_b   1.000
_cell.length_c   1.000
_cell.angle_alpha   90.00
_cell.angle_beta   90.00
_cell.angle_gamma   90.00
#
_symmetry.space_group_name_H-M   'P 1'
#
loop_
_entity.id
_entity.type
_entity.pdbx_description
1 polymer ?
#
loop_
_entity_poly.entity_id
_entity_poly.type
_entity_poly.pdbx_seq_one_letter_code
_entity_poly.pdbx_strand_id
1 'polypeptide(L)'
;MIFDPFCGCGTTIYATQEVGDRTWIGCDVAILAIKIIRESLAEKYRLAEGTDFNIDGIPSSVEAAELLFLKDAHQFQHWAVERVGGFPLKKRGADRGIDGRIYYESKPGLKGMVISVKGGKTGPTHVRDLIGVMESEPDTEMAGFICLQEPTKLMMAAANAAGTLTYNDVSYPKVQILSIRAILEDKREFVTPSKIGSRIATGQSALPL
;
A
#
# COMPACT_ATOMS: atom_id res chain seq x y z
N MET A 1 -25.71 3.23 21.07
CA MET A 1 -24.66 3.63 20.12
C MET A 1 -23.51 4.26 20.89
N ILE A 2 -22.28 3.77 20.68
CA ILE A 2 -21.03 4.28 21.27
C ILE A 2 -20.13 4.79 20.15
N PHE A 3 -19.49 5.95 20.33
CA PHE A 3 -18.55 6.50 19.36
C PHE A 3 -17.14 6.50 19.94
N ASP A 4 -16.19 5.89 19.22
CA ASP A 4 -14.77 5.89 19.55
C ASP A 4 -13.99 6.64 18.45
N PRO A 5 -13.56 7.90 18.72
CA PRO A 5 -12.85 8.72 17.73
C PRO A 5 -11.36 8.34 17.56
N PHE A 6 -10.86 7.32 18.28
CA PHE A 6 -9.49 6.81 18.17
C PHE A 6 -9.47 5.29 18.37
N CYS A 7 -10.23 4.59 17.52
CA CYS A 7 -10.56 3.20 17.76
C CYS A 7 -9.40 2.22 17.52
N GLY A 8 -8.19 2.68 17.19
CA GLY A 8 -7.08 1.81 16.78
C GLY A 8 -6.59 0.79 17.79
N CYS A 9 -6.84 0.98 19.09
CA CYS A 9 -6.58 -0.05 20.10
C CYS A 9 -7.73 -1.07 20.24
N GLY A 10 -8.92 -0.71 19.75
CA GLY A 10 -10.10 -1.57 19.68
C GLY A 10 -10.86 -1.74 20.99
N THR A 11 -10.34 -1.27 22.12
CA THR A 11 -10.92 -1.50 23.46
C THR A 11 -12.42 -1.24 23.53
N THR A 12 -12.88 -0.08 23.04
CA THR A 12 -14.29 0.29 23.07
C THR A 12 -15.15 -0.64 22.21
N ILE A 13 -14.66 -0.96 21.02
CA ILE A 13 -15.36 -1.83 20.06
C ILE A 13 -15.46 -3.25 20.64
N TYR A 14 -14.36 -3.79 21.17
CA TYR A 14 -14.30 -5.13 21.74
C TYR A 14 -15.20 -5.27 22.98
N ALA A 15 -15.17 -4.30 23.89
CA ALA A 15 -16.06 -4.29 25.05
C ALA A 15 -17.53 -4.22 24.61
N THR A 16 -17.84 -3.44 23.58
CA THR A 16 -19.20 -3.36 23.03
C THR A 16 -19.66 -4.70 22.44
N GLN A 17 -18.78 -5.41 21.73
CA GLN A 17 -19.08 -6.75 21.20
C GLN A 17 -19.29 -7.79 22.30
N GLU A 18 -18.52 -7.73 23.39
CA GLU A 18 -18.62 -8.67 24.51
C GLU A 18 -19.91 -8.47 25.33
N VAL A 19 -20.39 -7.23 25.45
CA VAL A 19 -21.67 -6.93 26.14
C VAL A 19 -22.88 -7.20 25.24
N GLY A 20 -22.77 -6.94 23.93
CA GLY A 20 -23.76 -7.34 22.92
C GLY A 20 -25.06 -6.52 22.84
N ASP A 21 -25.27 -5.53 23.71
CA ASP A 21 -26.50 -4.73 23.79
C ASP A 21 -26.40 -3.35 23.08
N ARG A 22 -25.25 -3.06 22.46
CA ARG A 22 -24.94 -1.73 21.92
C ARG A 22 -24.31 -1.80 20.54
N THR A 23 -24.65 -0.80 19.72
CA THR A 23 -23.97 -0.50 18.45
C THR A 23 -22.80 0.45 18.68
N TRP A 24 -21.82 0.43 17.77
CA TRP A 24 -20.63 1.30 17.83
C TRP A 24 -20.33 1.96 16.49
N ILE A 25 -19.60 3.08 16.55
CA ILE A 25 -18.92 3.72 15.41
C ILE A 25 -17.48 3.98 15.87
N GLY A 26 -16.51 3.52 15.08
CA GLY A 26 -15.09 3.73 15.33
C GLY A 26 -14.47 4.57 14.22
N CYS A 27 -13.62 5.52 14.57
CA CYS A 27 -12.82 6.30 13.63
C CYS A 27 -11.37 6.32 14.08
N ASP A 28 -10.46 6.36 13.12
CA ASP A 28 -9.04 6.60 13.34
C ASP A 28 -8.47 7.30 12.10
N VAL A 29 -7.45 8.13 12.30
CA VAL A 29 -6.73 8.78 11.19
C VAL A 29 -5.84 7.78 10.46
N ALA A 30 -5.37 6.72 11.15
CA ALA A 30 -4.52 5.71 10.58
C ALA A 30 -5.35 4.60 9.92
N ILE A 31 -5.22 4.47 8.59
CA ILE A 31 -5.83 3.38 7.81
C ILE A 31 -5.39 2.01 8.35
N LEU A 32 -4.13 1.90 8.79
CA LEU A 32 -3.60 0.70 9.43
C LEU A 32 -4.36 0.32 10.70
N ALA A 33 -4.73 1.30 11.54
CA ALA A 33 -5.49 1.04 12.75
C ALA A 33 -6.86 0.43 12.41
N ILE A 34 -7.58 1.01 11.45
CA ILE A 34 -8.86 0.47 10.97
C ILE A 34 -8.69 -0.94 10.40
N LYS A 35 -7.63 -1.20 9.64
CA LYS A 35 -7.33 -2.54 9.10
C LYS A 35 -7.12 -3.59 10.21
N ILE A 36 -6.38 -3.24 11.27
CA ILE A 36 -6.13 -4.12 12.42
C ILE A 36 -7.44 -4.41 13.16
N ILE A 37 -8.28 -3.40 13.38
CA ILE A 37 -9.60 -3.60 13.99
C ILE A 37 -10.46 -4.54 13.15
N ARG A 38 -10.54 -4.31 11.83
CA ARG A 38 -11.27 -5.18 10.90
C ARG A 38 -10.81 -6.64 10.99
N GLU A 39 -9.50 -6.87 10.97
CA GLU A 39 -8.91 -8.21 11.08
C GLU A 39 -9.23 -8.84 12.44
N SER A 40 -9.12 -8.09 13.53
CA SER A 40 -9.48 -8.56 14.87
C SER A 40 -10.97 -8.91 15.00
N LEU A 41 -11.86 -8.11 14.42
CA LEU A 41 -13.31 -8.39 14.40
C LEU A 41 -13.63 -9.70 13.66
N ALA A 42 -12.95 -9.95 12.53
CA ALA A 42 -13.10 -11.19 11.78
C ALA A 42 -12.53 -12.40 12.55
N GLU A 43 -11.34 -12.28 13.13
CA GLU A 43 -10.66 -13.40 13.81
C GLU A 43 -11.27 -13.74 15.17
N LYS A 44 -11.51 -12.73 16.02
CA LYS A 44 -11.98 -12.93 17.41
C LYS A 44 -13.50 -13.13 17.48
N TYR A 45 -14.26 -12.38 16.68
CA TYR A 45 -15.72 -12.33 16.78
C TYR A 45 -16.44 -12.92 15.56
N ARG A 46 -15.72 -13.34 14.52
CA ARG A 46 -16.28 -13.91 13.27
C ARG A 46 -17.25 -12.97 12.55
N LEU A 47 -17.06 -11.67 12.72
CA LEU A 47 -17.86 -10.65 12.05
C LEU A 47 -17.32 -10.39 10.64
N ALA A 48 -18.22 -10.21 9.69
CA ALA A 48 -17.90 -9.94 8.29
C ALA A 48 -18.24 -8.49 7.90
N GLU A 49 -17.29 -7.83 7.23
CA GLU A 49 -17.51 -6.55 6.58
C GLU A 49 -18.62 -6.68 5.51
N GLY A 50 -19.54 -5.72 5.46
CA GLY A 50 -20.71 -5.73 4.56
C GLY A 50 -21.91 -6.53 5.08
N THR A 51 -21.74 -7.30 6.16
CA THR A 51 -22.84 -8.01 6.84
C THR A 51 -23.05 -7.45 8.25
N ASP A 52 -22.00 -7.44 9.06
CA ASP A 52 -22.06 -7.08 10.48
C ASP A 52 -21.59 -5.65 10.75
N PHE A 53 -20.66 -5.14 9.95
CA PHE A 53 -20.16 -3.77 10.02
C PHE A 53 -19.71 -3.26 8.64
N ASN A 54 -19.62 -1.94 8.50
CA ASN A 54 -19.14 -1.28 7.28
C ASN A 54 -17.94 -0.40 7.61
N ILE A 55 -16.97 -0.35 6.71
CA ILE A 55 -15.84 0.59 6.76
C ILE A 55 -16.08 1.67 5.72
N ASP A 56 -15.96 2.92 6.14
CA ASP A 56 -16.01 4.08 5.26
C ASP A 56 -14.67 4.83 5.32
N GLY A 57 -14.34 5.57 4.26
CA GLY A 57 -13.13 6.38 4.17
C GLY A 57 -11.86 5.66 3.71
N ILE A 58 -11.89 4.34 3.52
CA ILE A 58 -10.81 3.56 2.88
C ILE A 58 -11.28 3.11 1.50
N PRO A 59 -10.63 3.52 0.40
CA PRO A 59 -11.05 3.08 -0.93
C PRO A 59 -10.96 1.57 -1.11
N SER A 60 -12.09 0.98 -1.48
CA SER A 60 -12.24 -0.44 -1.83
C SER A 60 -12.57 -0.68 -3.31
N SER A 61 -12.89 0.38 -4.05
CA SER A 61 -13.13 0.35 -5.51
C SER A 61 -12.30 1.43 -6.23
N VAL A 62 -12.24 1.34 -7.56
CA VAL A 62 -11.57 2.36 -8.39
C VAL A 62 -12.25 3.71 -8.22
N GLU A 63 -13.57 3.75 -8.22
CA GLU A 63 -14.37 4.97 -8.05
C GLU A 63 -14.13 5.60 -6.67
N ALA A 64 -14.06 4.79 -5.62
CA ALA A 64 -13.72 5.29 -4.28
C ALA A 64 -12.31 5.88 -4.23
N ALA A 65 -11.36 5.30 -4.98
CA ALA A 65 -10.00 5.81 -5.08
C ALA A 65 -9.93 7.12 -5.87
N GLU A 66 -10.74 7.26 -6.93
CA GLU A 66 -10.92 8.51 -7.67
C GLU A 66 -11.51 9.61 -6.77
N LEU A 67 -12.56 9.29 -6.00
CA LEU A 67 -13.16 10.21 -5.03
C LEU A 67 -12.14 10.66 -3.97
N LEU A 68 -11.33 9.72 -3.45
CA LEU A 68 -10.27 10.07 -2.52
C LEU A 68 -9.25 11.02 -3.16
N PHE A 69 -8.80 10.75 -4.39
CA PHE A 69 -7.87 11.62 -5.09
C PHE A 69 -8.44 13.03 -5.33
N LEU A 70 -9.72 13.14 -5.71
CA LEU A 70 -10.39 14.42 -5.92
C LEU A 70 -10.55 15.22 -4.63
N LYS A 71 -10.79 14.54 -3.51
CA LYS A 71 -10.96 15.16 -2.19
C LYS A 71 -9.62 15.57 -1.57
N ASP A 72 -8.65 14.67 -1.59
CA ASP A 72 -7.32 14.86 -1.02
C ASP A 72 -6.28 14.00 -1.76
N ALA A 73 -5.56 14.63 -2.69
CA ALA A 73 -4.52 13.98 -3.46
C ALA A 73 -3.38 13.44 -2.59
N HIS A 74 -3.06 14.08 -1.47
CA HIS A 74 -1.99 13.64 -0.56
C HIS A 74 -2.42 12.37 0.19
N GLN A 75 -3.66 12.34 0.67
CA GLN A 75 -4.23 11.15 1.31
C GLN A 75 -4.32 9.98 0.32
N PHE A 76 -4.68 10.24 -0.94
CA PHE A 76 -4.65 9.23 -2.01
C PHE A 76 -3.25 8.64 -2.21
N GLN A 77 -2.21 9.49 -2.28
CA GLN A 77 -0.83 9.01 -2.43
C GLN A 77 -0.42 8.13 -1.25
N HIS A 78 -0.71 8.56 -0.02
CA HIS A 78 -0.45 7.79 1.19
C HIS A 78 -1.15 6.43 1.17
N TRP A 79 -2.45 6.42 0.92
CA TRP A 79 -3.25 5.19 0.85
C TRP A 79 -2.73 4.23 -0.22
N ALA A 80 -2.40 4.73 -1.42
CA ALA A 80 -1.93 3.89 -2.51
C ALA A 80 -0.60 3.18 -2.19
N VAL A 81 0.32 3.86 -1.51
CA VAL A 81 1.58 3.27 -1.03
C VAL A 81 1.31 2.19 0.02
N GLU A 82 0.48 2.48 1.03
CA GLU A 82 0.14 1.50 2.07
C GLU A 82 -0.59 0.29 1.49
N ARG A 83 -1.44 0.51 0.47
CA ARG A 83 -2.24 -0.54 -0.18
C ARG A 83 -1.38 -1.61 -0.85
N VAL A 84 -0.21 -1.24 -1.36
CA VAL A 84 0.78 -2.18 -1.93
C VAL A 84 1.81 -2.66 -0.90
N GLY A 85 1.61 -2.35 0.39
CA GLY A 85 2.50 -2.74 1.49
C GLY A 85 3.81 -1.94 1.56
N GLY A 86 3.82 -0.73 1.00
CA GLY A 86 4.93 0.21 1.14
C GLY A 86 4.80 1.09 2.38
N PHE A 87 5.91 1.77 2.70
CA PHE A 87 5.99 2.78 3.76
C PHE A 87 5.85 4.16 3.12
N PRO A 88 4.74 4.89 3.38
CA PRO A 88 4.56 6.23 2.83
C PRO A 88 5.52 7.21 3.51
N LEU A 89 6.07 8.13 2.72
CA LEU A 89 6.97 9.17 3.22
C LEU A 89 6.17 10.45 3.48
N LYS A 90 6.37 11.04 4.67
CA LYS A 90 5.92 12.42 4.91
C LYS A 90 6.82 13.35 4.11
N LYS A 91 6.25 14.10 3.15
CA LYS A 91 7.00 15.10 2.36
C LYS A 91 7.76 16.05 3.30
N ARG A 92 9.08 15.88 3.41
CA ARG A 92 9.96 16.78 4.17
C ARG A 92 11.02 17.30 3.21
N GLY A 93 10.75 18.46 2.60
CA GLY A 93 11.67 19.14 1.70
C GLY A 93 11.47 18.76 0.23
N ALA A 94 12.51 19.00 -0.58
CA ALA A 94 12.53 18.81 -2.03
C ALA A 94 12.60 17.32 -2.42
N ASP A 95 11.74 16.49 -1.84
CA ASP A 95 11.64 15.08 -2.20
C ASP A 95 11.26 14.98 -3.69
N ARG A 96 12.13 14.32 -4.46
CA ARG A 96 12.17 14.28 -5.93
C ARG A 96 11.03 13.48 -6.58
N GLY A 97 9.83 13.52 -6.00
CA GLY A 97 8.66 12.76 -6.46
C GLY A 97 8.57 11.33 -5.92
N ILE A 98 9.24 11.04 -4.79
CA ILE A 98 9.11 9.78 -4.06
C ILE A 98 7.97 9.93 -3.05
N ASP A 99 6.93 9.11 -3.19
CA ASP A 99 5.77 9.09 -2.28
C ASP A 99 5.89 7.97 -1.22
N GLY A 100 6.72 6.96 -1.47
CA GLY A 100 6.91 5.84 -0.55
C GLY A 100 8.08 4.93 -0.91
N ARG A 101 8.32 3.92 -0.07
CA ARG A 101 9.34 2.88 -0.31
C ARG A 101 8.83 1.50 0.10
N ILE A 102 9.20 0.47 -0.67
CA ILE A 102 9.17 -0.94 -0.24
C ILE A 102 10.60 -1.37 0.02
N TYR A 103 10.82 -2.15 1.07
CA TYR A 103 12.15 -2.68 1.40
C TYR A 103 12.17 -4.19 1.22
N TYR A 104 13.31 -4.70 0.76
CA TYR A 104 13.54 -6.12 0.56
C TYR A 104 14.96 -6.51 0.95
N GLU A 105 15.11 -7.71 1.52
CA GLU A 105 16.43 -8.28 1.78
C GLU A 105 17.09 -8.67 0.45
N SER A 106 18.30 -8.15 0.27
CA SER A 106 19.23 -8.52 -0.78
C SER A 106 20.53 -9.03 -0.13
N LYS A 107 21.43 -9.60 -0.92
CA LYS A 107 22.75 -10.04 -0.48
C LYS A 107 23.81 -9.27 -1.27
N PRO A 108 24.59 -8.37 -0.61
CA PRO A 108 24.55 -8.00 0.80
C PRO A 108 23.55 -6.87 1.12
N GLY A 109 22.70 -7.07 2.14
CA GLY A 109 22.00 -5.99 2.85
C GLY A 109 20.59 -5.64 2.38
N LEU A 110 20.01 -4.63 3.02
CA LEU A 110 18.68 -4.13 2.72
C LEU A 110 18.70 -3.27 1.45
N LYS A 111 17.80 -3.53 0.51
CA LYS A 111 17.59 -2.71 -0.68
C LYS A 111 16.15 -2.23 -0.75
N GLY A 112 15.95 -1.15 -1.50
CA GLY A 112 14.70 -0.43 -1.62
C GLY A 112 14.14 -0.45 -3.04
N MET A 113 12.82 -0.41 -3.09
CA MET A 113 12.04 0.02 -4.24
C MET A 113 11.43 1.37 -3.92
N VAL A 114 11.78 2.42 -4.67
CA VAL A 114 11.12 3.73 -4.56
C VAL A 114 9.76 3.69 -5.22
N ILE A 115 8.77 4.35 -4.62
CA ILE A 115 7.41 4.40 -5.14
C ILE A 115 7.04 5.84 -5.50
N SER A 116 6.48 6.03 -6.69
CA SER A 116 5.82 7.27 -7.09
C SER A 116 4.37 6.99 -7.45
N VAL A 117 3.46 7.81 -6.94
CA VAL A 117 2.02 7.70 -7.12
C VAL A 117 1.49 8.92 -7.88
N LYS A 118 0.75 8.67 -8.97
CA LYS A 118 0.12 9.72 -9.78
C LYS A 118 -1.37 9.45 -9.95
N GLY A 119 -2.19 10.38 -9.43
CA GLY A 119 -3.64 10.36 -9.62
C GLY A 119 -4.13 11.10 -10.87
N GLY A 120 -3.38 12.09 -11.35
CA GLY A 120 -3.72 12.86 -12.56
C GLY A 120 -3.15 12.24 -13.85
N LYS A 121 -3.20 13.00 -14.95
CA LYS A 121 -2.65 12.56 -16.25
C LYS A 121 -1.20 12.07 -16.10
N THR A 122 -0.95 10.86 -16.58
CA THR A 122 0.37 10.24 -16.58
C THR A 122 0.92 10.04 -17.99
N GLY A 123 2.22 9.83 -18.10
CA GLY A 123 2.90 9.65 -19.38
C GLY A 123 4.32 9.10 -19.19
N PRO A 124 4.98 8.71 -20.29
CA PRO A 124 6.30 8.08 -20.26
C PRO A 124 7.40 8.95 -19.64
N THR A 125 7.23 10.29 -19.61
CA THR A 125 8.16 11.18 -18.92
C THR A 125 8.21 10.91 -17.42
N HIS A 126 7.06 10.73 -16.76
CA HIS A 126 7.04 10.44 -15.32
C HIS A 126 7.77 9.13 -14.97
N VAL A 127 7.69 8.13 -15.86
CA VAL A 127 8.38 6.85 -15.67
C VAL A 127 9.90 7.03 -15.83
N ARG A 128 10.34 7.82 -16.82
CA ARG A 128 11.76 8.14 -17.02
C ARG A 128 12.34 8.97 -15.87
N ASP A 129 11.57 9.92 -15.36
CA ASP A 129 11.98 10.71 -14.19
C ASP A 129 12.14 9.80 -12.97
N LEU A 130 11.20 8.86 -12.75
CA LEU A 130 11.29 7.88 -11.68
C LEU A 130 12.51 6.94 -11.84
N ILE A 131 12.88 6.56 -13.06
CA ILE A 131 14.12 5.81 -13.34
C ILE A 131 15.33 6.63 -12.89
N GLY A 132 15.39 7.91 -13.25
CA GLY A 132 16.49 8.79 -12.81
C GLY A 132 16.55 8.92 -11.29
N VAL A 133 15.40 8.98 -10.61
CA VAL A 133 15.34 8.96 -9.14
C VAL A 133 15.90 7.64 -8.62
N MET A 134 15.41 6.50 -9.09
CA MET A 134 15.88 5.16 -8.71
C MET A 134 17.40 5.01 -8.83
N GLU A 135 17.98 5.51 -9.93
CA GLU A 135 19.43 5.44 -10.17
C GLU A 135 20.25 6.38 -9.27
N SER A 136 19.64 7.49 -8.83
CA SER A 136 20.30 8.48 -7.96
C SER A 136 20.16 8.19 -6.47
N GLU A 137 19.19 7.36 -6.07
CA GLU A 137 18.88 7.07 -4.68
C GLU A 137 19.77 5.94 -4.15
N PRO A 138 20.47 6.14 -3.01
CA PRO A 138 21.24 5.09 -2.36
C PRO A 138 20.38 3.86 -2.03
N ASP A 139 20.99 2.68 -2.13
CA ASP A 139 20.37 1.39 -1.79
C ASP A 139 19.03 1.12 -2.47
N THR A 140 18.79 1.74 -3.63
CA THR A 140 17.59 1.56 -4.44
C THR A 140 17.96 0.91 -5.78
N GLU A 141 17.34 -0.22 -6.12
CA GLU A 141 17.60 -0.92 -7.40
C GLU A 141 16.33 -1.14 -8.21
N MET A 142 15.18 -0.80 -7.62
CA MET A 142 13.86 -0.98 -8.21
C MET A 142 13.00 0.27 -8.03
N ALA A 143 11.98 0.40 -8.88
CA ALA A 143 11.01 1.47 -8.86
C ALA A 143 9.59 0.95 -9.11
N GLY A 144 8.65 1.42 -8.31
CA GLY A 144 7.22 1.18 -8.46
C GLY A 144 6.49 2.46 -8.87
N PHE A 145 5.78 2.41 -9.98
CA PHE A 145 4.90 3.50 -10.40
C PHE A 145 3.44 3.07 -10.20
N ILE A 146 2.71 3.80 -9.37
CA ILE A 146 1.27 3.59 -9.18
C ILE A 146 0.53 4.71 -9.91
N CYS A 147 -0.41 4.34 -10.77
CA CYS A 147 -1.26 5.28 -11.49
C CYS A 147 -2.74 5.02 -11.23
N LEU A 148 -3.52 6.09 -11.09
CA LEU A 148 -4.97 5.96 -10.97
C LEU A 148 -5.60 5.42 -12.25
N GLN A 149 -5.17 5.91 -13.41
CA GLN A 149 -5.59 5.42 -14.71
C GLN A 149 -4.73 4.25 -15.20
N GLU A 150 -5.22 3.53 -16.22
CA GLU A 150 -4.46 2.49 -16.91
C GLU A 150 -3.17 3.04 -17.55
N PRO A 151 -2.03 2.34 -17.42
CA PRO A 151 -0.78 2.79 -17.99
C PRO A 151 -0.78 2.69 -19.51
N THR A 152 -0.21 3.69 -20.16
CA THR A 152 -0.09 3.68 -21.63
C THR A 152 0.99 2.71 -22.11
N LYS A 153 0.90 2.26 -23.37
CA LYS A 153 1.95 1.42 -24.00
C LYS A 153 3.34 2.06 -23.94
N LEU A 154 3.42 3.39 -24.08
CA LEU A 154 4.68 4.13 -23.99
C LEU A 154 5.26 4.13 -22.58
N MET A 155 4.41 4.17 -21.54
CA MET A 155 4.85 4.02 -20.15
C MET A 155 5.41 2.63 -19.90
N MET A 156 4.71 1.59 -20.36
CA MET A 156 5.18 0.20 -20.25
C MET A 156 6.50 -0.01 -20.99
N ALA A 157 6.65 0.56 -22.19
CA ALA A 157 7.91 0.52 -22.95
C ALA A 157 9.05 1.22 -22.20
N ALA A 158 8.80 2.39 -21.60
CA ALA A 158 9.79 3.10 -20.80
C ALA A 158 10.22 2.30 -19.55
N ALA A 159 9.28 1.66 -18.85
CA ALA A 159 9.60 0.79 -17.72
C ALA A 159 10.44 -0.42 -18.15
N ASN A 160 10.06 -1.10 -19.23
CA ASN A 160 10.79 -2.25 -19.74
C ASN A 160 12.21 -1.91 -20.21
N ALA A 161 12.42 -0.69 -20.73
CA ALA A 161 13.74 -0.23 -21.16
C ALA A 161 14.76 -0.11 -20.01
N ALA A 162 14.30 -0.01 -18.75
CA ALA A 162 15.18 -0.03 -17.58
C ALA A 162 15.78 -1.42 -17.29
N GLY A 163 15.29 -2.47 -17.94
CA GLY A 163 15.80 -3.83 -17.81
C GLY A 163 15.36 -4.54 -16.51
N THR A 164 16.11 -5.57 -16.16
CA THR A 164 15.80 -6.48 -15.05
C THR A 164 16.94 -6.55 -14.04
N LEU A 165 16.60 -6.70 -12.77
CA LEU A 165 17.49 -7.09 -11.69
C LEU A 165 17.45 -8.62 -11.56
N THR A 166 18.60 -9.28 -11.55
CA THR A 166 18.69 -10.72 -11.29
C THR A 166 19.12 -10.95 -9.84
N TYR A 167 18.33 -11.72 -9.10
CA TYR A 167 18.62 -12.09 -7.72
C TYR A 167 18.28 -13.56 -7.48
N ASN A 168 19.24 -14.35 -6.98
CA ASN A 168 19.12 -15.80 -6.80
C ASN A 168 18.55 -16.52 -8.05
N ASP A 169 19.12 -16.23 -9.23
CA ASP A 169 18.71 -16.78 -10.54
C ASP A 169 17.27 -16.43 -10.97
N VAL A 170 16.57 -15.56 -10.24
CA VAL A 170 15.26 -15.03 -10.61
C VAL A 170 15.40 -13.61 -11.14
N SER A 171 14.74 -13.34 -12.26
CA SER A 171 14.75 -12.02 -12.91
C SER A 171 13.52 -11.20 -12.49
N TYR A 172 13.76 -9.97 -12.06
CA TYR A 172 12.74 -9.01 -11.60
C TYR A 172 12.80 -7.75 -12.45
N PRO A 173 11.67 -7.21 -12.95
CA PRO A 173 11.68 -5.92 -13.63
C PRO A 173 12.16 -4.81 -12.69
N LYS A 174 13.16 -4.03 -13.10
CA LYS A 174 13.66 -2.91 -12.28
C LYS A 174 12.57 -1.86 -12.08
N VAL A 175 11.77 -1.61 -13.11
CA VAL A 175 10.64 -0.68 -13.05
C VAL A 175 9.34 -1.44 -13.27
N GLN A 176 8.40 -1.25 -12.36
CA GLN A 176 7.09 -1.88 -12.41
C GLN A 176 6.01 -0.82 -12.37
N ILE A 177 4.93 -1.02 -13.14
CA ILE A 177 3.79 -0.11 -13.19
C ILE A 177 2.54 -0.88 -12.80
N LEU A 178 1.76 -0.30 -11.88
CA LEU A 178 0.46 -0.82 -11.48
C LEU A 178 -0.60 0.29 -11.58
N SER A 179 -1.75 -0.04 -12.17
CA SER A 179 -2.95 0.81 -12.06
C SER A 179 -3.67 0.51 -10.74
N ILE A 180 -4.48 1.46 -10.26
CA ILE A 180 -5.35 1.22 -9.09
C ILE A 180 -6.33 0.07 -9.36
N ARG A 181 -6.85 -0.04 -10.58
CA ARG A 181 -7.65 -1.19 -11.01
C ARG A 181 -6.89 -2.50 -10.81
N ALA A 182 -5.66 -2.58 -11.31
CA ALA A 182 -4.86 -3.79 -11.18
C ALA A 182 -4.55 -4.16 -9.70
N ILE A 183 -4.39 -3.15 -8.83
CA ILE A 183 -4.15 -3.37 -7.40
C ILE A 183 -5.42 -3.87 -6.68
N LEU A 184 -6.59 -3.30 -7.01
CA LEU A 184 -7.84 -3.59 -6.31
C LEU A 184 -8.58 -4.81 -6.85
N GLU A 185 -8.73 -4.89 -8.17
CA GLU A 185 -9.54 -5.92 -8.84
C GLU A 185 -8.69 -7.16 -9.13
N ASP A 186 -7.54 -6.99 -9.77
CA ASP A 186 -6.65 -8.09 -10.15
C ASP A 186 -5.73 -8.54 -9.00
N LYS A 187 -5.79 -7.84 -7.86
CA LYS A 187 -4.96 -8.08 -6.65
C LYS A 187 -3.47 -8.14 -6.97
N ARG A 188 -3.01 -7.37 -7.96
CA ARG A 188 -1.60 -7.32 -8.34
C ARG A 188 -0.78 -6.57 -7.29
N GLU A 189 0.41 -7.09 -7.03
CA GLU A 189 1.41 -6.48 -6.17
C GLU A 189 2.72 -6.26 -6.93
N PHE A 190 3.56 -5.38 -6.37
CA PHE A 190 4.95 -5.27 -6.83
C PHE A 190 5.71 -6.55 -6.48
N VAL A 191 6.45 -7.06 -7.45
CA VAL A 191 7.26 -8.26 -7.29
C VAL A 191 8.67 -7.86 -6.89
N THR A 192 9.09 -8.25 -5.70
CA THR A 192 10.44 -8.00 -5.16
C THR A 192 11.10 -9.30 -4.72
N PRO A 193 12.43 -9.39 -4.63
CA PRO A 193 13.15 -10.61 -4.25
C PRO A 193 12.71 -11.24 -2.92
N SER A 194 12.45 -10.39 -1.94
CA SER A 194 11.75 -10.68 -0.70
C SER A 194 10.93 -9.43 -0.37
N LYS A 195 10.00 -9.46 0.58
CA LYS A 195 9.31 -8.23 1.01
C LYS A 195 9.42 -8.15 2.52
N ILE A 196 10.13 -7.15 3.02
CA ILE A 196 10.04 -6.82 4.43
C ILE A 196 8.73 -6.06 4.60
N GLY A 197 7.71 -6.78 5.06
CA GLY A 197 6.45 -6.17 5.43
C GLY A 197 6.64 -5.16 6.56
N SER A 198 5.72 -4.22 6.67
CA SER A 198 5.47 -3.45 7.90
C SER A 198 4.92 -4.39 8.99
N ARG A 199 5.74 -5.35 9.49
CA ARG A 199 5.34 -6.44 10.39
C ARG A 199 3.88 -6.88 10.20
N ILE A 200 3.64 -7.54 9.07
CA ILE A 200 2.51 -8.46 8.95
C ILE A 200 3.14 -9.84 9.12
N ALA A 201 3.14 -10.34 10.35
CA ALA A 201 3.35 -11.75 10.59
C ALA A 201 2.09 -12.48 10.09
N THR A 202 2.09 -12.92 8.84
CA THR A 202 1.42 -14.19 8.52
C THR A 202 2.03 -15.24 9.44
N GLY A 203 1.16 -15.92 10.19
CA GLY A 203 1.50 -16.78 11.33
C GLY A 203 2.85 -17.48 11.21
N GLN A 204 3.76 -17.15 12.13
CA GLN A 204 4.79 -18.09 12.53
C GLN A 204 4.06 -19.27 13.16
N SER A 205 3.90 -20.37 12.41
CA SER A 205 3.81 -21.67 13.05
C SER A 205 5.03 -21.79 13.95
N ALA A 206 4.79 -21.94 15.25
CA ALA A 206 5.82 -22.21 16.22
C ALA A 206 6.78 -23.29 15.66
N LEU A 207 8.08 -22.98 15.63
CA LEU A 207 9.09 -24.01 15.48
C LEU A 207 8.93 -24.96 16.67
N PRO A 208 8.79 -26.28 16.46
CA PRO A 208 8.87 -27.22 17.57
C PRO A 208 10.26 -27.10 18.20
N LEU A 209 10.27 -27.06 19.54
CA LEU A 209 11.47 -27.13 20.38
C LEU A 209 12.33 -28.35 20.03
#